data_AF-A0A6J1FG84-F1
#
_entry.id   AF-A0A6J1FG84-F1
#
_cell.length_a   1.000
_cell.length_b   1.000
_cell.length_c   1.000
_cell.angle_alpha   90.00
_cell.angle_beta   90.00
_cell.angle_gamma   90.00
#
_symmetry.space_group_name_H-M   'P 1'
#
loop_
_entity.id
_entity.type
_entity.pdbx_description
1 polymer ?
#
loop_
_entity_poly.entity_id
_entity_poly.type
_entity_poly.pdbx_seq_one_letter_code
_entity_poly.pdbx_strand_id
1 'polypeptide(L)'
;MADQLAKGEEFEKKAEKKLNGWGLFGSKYEDAADLFDKAANSYKLAKSWDKAGSTYIKLASCYLKVESKHEAAQAYTDAANAYKKTSIKEAISCMEQAVNLFCDIGRLSMAARYLKEIAELYESDQNIELAIGYFEKAADFFQNEEVTTSANQCKQKVAQFAAQLEQYEKAIKIYEEIARHSLKSNLLKYGVKGHLLNAGLCQLCKGDIVAITKALEEYQDLDPTFSGTRECRLLADIASAIDEEDVTKFTDVVKEFDSMTPLDPWKTTLLLRVKEKLKAKEMEEDDLT
;
A
#
# COMPACT_ATOMS: atom_id res chain seq x y z
N MET A 1 -35.03 -9.26 5.85
CA MET A 1 -34.21 -8.14 6.37
C MET A 1 -34.75 -7.62 7.70
N ALA A 2 -36.03 -7.21 7.79
CA ALA A 2 -36.63 -6.75 9.06
C ALA A 2 -36.54 -7.78 10.21
N ASP A 3 -36.77 -9.06 9.93
CA ASP A 3 -36.65 -10.15 10.92
C ASP A 3 -35.22 -10.28 11.49
N GLN A 4 -34.19 -10.10 10.66
CA GLN A 4 -32.79 -10.17 11.11
C GLN A 4 -32.38 -8.92 11.91
N LEU A 5 -32.91 -7.75 11.54
CA LEU A 5 -32.66 -6.52 12.30
C LEU A 5 -33.24 -6.62 13.72
N ALA A 6 -34.49 -7.09 13.86
CA ALA A 6 -35.14 -7.28 15.15
C ALA A 6 -34.42 -8.32 16.01
N LYS A 7 -33.96 -9.43 15.42
CA LYS A 7 -33.13 -10.43 16.11
C LYS A 7 -31.83 -9.83 16.63
N GLY A 8 -31.17 -9.01 15.82
CA GLY A 8 -29.97 -8.27 16.22
C GLY A 8 -30.21 -7.41 17.46
N GLU A 9 -31.28 -6.60 17.43
CA GLU A 9 -31.66 -5.71 18.55
C GLU A 9 -32.01 -6.50 19.82
N GLU A 10 -32.69 -7.64 19.67
CA GLU A 10 -33.03 -8.50 20.80
C GLU A 10 -31.78 -9.10 21.46
N PHE A 11 -30.85 -9.64 20.66
CA PHE A 11 -29.61 -10.21 21.18
C PHE A 11 -28.72 -9.14 21.83
N GLU A 12 -28.58 -7.97 21.20
CA GLU A 12 -27.79 -6.86 21.74
C GLU A 12 -28.35 -6.40 23.10
N LYS A 13 -29.67 -6.23 23.20
CA LYS A 13 -30.32 -5.86 24.47
C LYS A 13 -30.13 -6.92 25.55
N LYS A 14 -30.11 -8.21 25.19
CA LYS A 14 -29.81 -9.30 26.14
C LYS A 14 -28.35 -9.25 26.59
N ALA A 15 -27.41 -8.98 25.69
CA ALA A 15 -25.98 -8.82 26.00
C ALA A 15 -25.75 -7.66 26.98
N GLU A 16 -26.36 -6.50 26.73
CA GLU A 16 -26.25 -5.33 27.60
C GLU A 16 -26.84 -5.59 29.00
N LYS A 17 -27.96 -6.31 29.08
CA LYS A 17 -28.52 -6.75 30.37
C LYS A 17 -27.56 -7.67 31.13
N LYS A 18 -26.86 -8.57 30.44
CA LYS A 18 -25.85 -9.45 31.06
C LYS A 18 -24.68 -8.65 31.63
N LEU A 19 -24.18 -7.65 30.89
CA LEU A 19 -23.09 -6.79 31.37
C LEU A 19 -23.47 -5.98 32.63
N ASN A 20 -24.72 -5.51 32.68
CA ASN A 20 -25.28 -4.71 33.78
C ASN A 20 -25.81 -5.56 34.96
N GLY A 21 -25.89 -6.88 34.80
CA GLY A 21 -26.36 -7.80 35.83
C GLY A 21 -25.32 -8.05 36.92
N TRP A 22 -25.80 -8.45 38.10
CA TRP A 22 -24.95 -9.01 39.17
C TRP A 22 -24.51 -10.42 38.77
N GLY A 23 -23.24 -10.56 38.36
CA GLY A 23 -22.62 -11.84 38.02
C GLY A 23 -21.15 -11.85 38.45
N LEU A 24 -20.58 -13.06 38.60
CA LEU A 24 -19.15 -13.25 38.86
C LEU A 24 -18.33 -12.54 37.78
N PHE A 25 -17.31 -11.80 38.21
CA PHE A 25 -16.40 -11.06 37.33
C PHE A 25 -15.71 -12.05 36.38
N GLY A 26 -15.79 -11.83 35.05
CA GLY A 26 -15.34 -12.79 34.02
C GLY A 26 -16.51 -13.42 33.24
N SER A 27 -17.26 -14.32 33.87
CA SER A 27 -18.36 -15.09 33.22
C SER A 27 -19.43 -14.20 32.55
N LYS A 28 -19.73 -13.02 33.11
CA LYS A 28 -20.70 -12.09 32.49
C LYS A 28 -20.23 -11.52 31.14
N TYR A 29 -18.91 -11.41 30.93
CA TYR A 29 -18.34 -10.90 29.68
C TYR A 29 -18.33 -11.98 28.59
N GLU A 30 -18.10 -13.25 28.96
CA GLU A 30 -18.23 -14.39 28.05
C GLU A 30 -19.68 -14.56 27.58
N ASP A 31 -20.63 -14.57 28.52
CA ASP A 31 -22.07 -14.61 28.22
C ASP A 31 -22.51 -13.45 27.29
N ALA A 32 -21.97 -12.26 27.52
CA ALA A 32 -22.28 -11.09 26.70
C ALA A 32 -21.62 -11.16 25.33
N ALA A 33 -20.39 -11.69 25.23
CA ALA A 33 -19.69 -11.87 23.97
C ALA A 33 -20.47 -12.78 23.02
N ASP A 34 -20.95 -13.93 23.49
CA ASP A 34 -21.77 -14.86 22.70
C ASP A 34 -23.05 -14.19 22.15
N LEU A 35 -23.66 -13.30 22.92
CA LEU A 35 -24.85 -12.58 22.51
C LEU A 35 -24.53 -11.43 21.55
N PHE A 36 -23.43 -10.70 21.75
CA PHE A 36 -22.98 -9.67 20.82
C PHE A 36 -22.55 -10.25 19.48
N ASP A 37 -21.91 -11.42 19.43
CA ASP A 37 -21.57 -12.08 18.17
C ASP A 37 -22.84 -12.46 17.38
N LYS A 38 -23.83 -13.07 18.05
CA LYS A 38 -25.15 -13.36 17.44
C LYS A 38 -25.83 -12.08 16.94
N ALA A 39 -25.80 -11.01 17.73
CA ALA A 39 -26.38 -9.72 17.35
C ALA A 39 -25.69 -9.12 16.12
N ALA A 40 -24.36 -9.06 16.12
CA ALA A 40 -23.57 -8.51 15.02
C ALA A 40 -23.76 -9.30 13.73
N ASN A 41 -23.80 -10.64 13.81
CA ASN A 41 -24.10 -11.51 12.67
C ASN A 41 -25.52 -11.27 12.12
N SER A 42 -26.53 -11.11 12.97
CA SER A 42 -27.89 -10.73 12.56
C SER A 42 -27.92 -9.35 11.88
N TYR A 43 -27.22 -8.34 12.42
CA TYR A 43 -27.11 -7.02 11.78
C TYR A 43 -26.41 -7.08 10.42
N LYS A 44 -25.34 -7.89 10.31
CA LYS A 44 -24.64 -8.14 9.04
C LYS A 44 -25.57 -8.75 7.99
N LEU A 45 -26.37 -9.76 8.36
CA LEU A 45 -27.37 -10.38 7.47
C LEU A 45 -28.50 -9.40 7.10
N ALA A 46 -28.82 -8.45 7.99
CA ALA A 46 -29.75 -7.36 7.71
C ALA A 46 -29.13 -6.22 6.88
N LYS A 47 -27.83 -6.29 6.55
CA LYS A 47 -27.04 -5.22 5.91
C LYS A 47 -27.03 -3.90 6.71
N SER A 48 -27.25 -3.97 8.03
CA SER A 48 -27.12 -2.83 8.94
C SER A 48 -25.66 -2.74 9.39
N TRP A 49 -24.81 -2.25 8.50
CA TRP A 49 -23.35 -2.29 8.67
C TRP A 49 -22.85 -1.49 9.88
N ASP A 50 -23.41 -0.30 10.13
CA ASP A 50 -23.01 0.52 11.29
C ASP A 50 -23.37 -0.14 12.63
N LYS A 51 -24.56 -0.77 12.69
CA LYS A 51 -24.97 -1.56 13.87
C LYS A 51 -24.09 -2.79 14.04
N ALA A 52 -23.78 -3.50 12.95
CA ALA A 52 -22.86 -4.64 13.01
C ALA A 52 -21.47 -4.22 13.51
N GLY A 53 -20.89 -3.15 12.94
CA GLY A 53 -19.57 -2.63 13.32
C GLY A 53 -19.51 -2.23 14.79
N SER A 54 -20.47 -1.41 15.26
CA SER A 54 -20.52 -0.98 16.66
C SER A 54 -20.74 -2.15 17.63
N THR A 55 -21.53 -3.16 17.23
CA THR A 55 -21.73 -4.37 18.03
C THR A 55 -20.47 -5.23 18.08
N TYR A 56 -19.72 -5.35 16.99
CA TYR A 56 -18.42 -6.04 16.98
C TYR A 56 -17.38 -5.32 17.86
N ILE A 57 -17.41 -3.98 17.98
CA ILE A 57 -16.58 -3.25 18.94
C ILE A 57 -16.97 -3.59 20.39
N LYS A 58 -18.27 -3.71 20.69
CA LYS A 58 -18.75 -4.18 22.02
C LYS A 58 -18.29 -5.61 22.30
N LEU A 59 -18.33 -6.48 21.29
CA LEU A 59 -17.80 -7.85 21.37
C LEU A 59 -16.29 -7.85 21.67
N ALA A 60 -15.50 -7.08 20.92
CA ALA A 60 -14.06 -6.94 21.16
C ALA A 60 -13.76 -6.47 22.58
N SER A 61 -14.55 -5.50 23.08
CA SER A 61 -14.43 -5.00 24.45
C SER A 61 -14.71 -6.09 25.51
N CYS A 62 -15.63 -7.02 25.25
CA CYS A 62 -15.87 -8.17 26.13
C CYS A 62 -14.67 -9.12 26.15
N TYR A 63 -14.12 -9.45 24.97
CA TYR A 63 -12.92 -10.29 24.88
C TYR A 63 -11.70 -9.69 25.58
N LEU A 64 -11.52 -8.37 25.50
CA LEU A 64 -10.45 -7.69 26.26
C LEU A 64 -10.64 -7.80 27.78
N LYS A 65 -11.88 -7.82 28.28
CA LYS A 65 -12.16 -7.96 29.73
C LYS A 65 -11.88 -9.35 30.28
N VAL A 66 -11.81 -10.35 29.41
CA VAL A 66 -11.42 -11.73 29.75
C VAL A 66 -10.03 -12.09 29.21
N GLU A 67 -9.24 -11.07 28.84
CA GLU A 67 -7.85 -11.18 28.36
C GLU A 67 -7.67 -12.02 27.08
N SER A 68 -8.74 -12.22 26.31
CA SER A 68 -8.73 -12.95 25.04
C SER A 68 -8.34 -12.02 23.88
N LYS A 69 -7.06 -11.61 23.84
CA LYS A 69 -6.56 -10.61 22.89
C LYS A 69 -6.70 -11.02 21.42
N HIS A 70 -6.57 -12.31 21.10
CA HIS A 70 -6.68 -12.80 19.73
C HIS A 70 -8.11 -12.66 19.20
N GLU A 71 -9.08 -13.04 20.01
CA GLU A 71 -10.51 -12.96 19.73
C GLU A 71 -10.97 -11.50 19.68
N ALA A 72 -10.43 -10.64 20.57
CA ALA A 72 -10.66 -9.20 20.51
C ALA A 72 -10.17 -8.59 19.19
N ALA A 73 -8.95 -8.96 18.74
CA ALA A 73 -8.41 -8.50 17.47
C ALA A 73 -9.31 -8.95 16.31
N GLN A 74 -9.73 -10.22 16.30
CA GLN A 74 -10.64 -10.74 15.28
C GLN A 74 -11.96 -9.98 15.24
N ALA A 75 -12.58 -9.70 16.40
CA ALA A 75 -13.80 -8.91 16.47
C ALA A 75 -13.61 -7.47 15.94
N TYR A 76 -12.46 -6.82 16.19
CA TYR A 76 -12.15 -5.53 15.56
C TYR A 76 -12.01 -5.64 14.04
N THR A 77 -11.47 -6.74 13.52
CA THR A 77 -11.38 -6.93 12.06
C THR A 77 -12.75 -7.15 11.42
N ASP A 78 -13.66 -7.83 12.12
CA ASP A 78 -15.06 -7.97 11.69
C ASP A 78 -15.81 -6.63 11.75
N ALA A 79 -15.54 -5.80 12.77
CA ALA A 79 -16.03 -4.43 12.84
C ALA A 79 -15.53 -3.60 11.65
N ALA A 80 -14.23 -3.67 11.34
CA ALA A 80 -13.63 -2.99 10.21
C ALA A 80 -14.29 -3.40 8.88
N ASN A 81 -14.49 -4.70 8.67
CA ASN A 81 -15.16 -5.22 7.47
C ASN A 81 -16.60 -4.70 7.30
N ALA A 82 -17.33 -4.52 8.40
CA ALA A 82 -18.64 -3.88 8.37
C ALA A 82 -18.52 -2.40 8.02
N TYR A 83 -17.66 -1.65 8.71
CA TYR A 83 -17.48 -0.21 8.49
C TYR A 83 -16.92 0.14 7.11
N LYS A 84 -16.15 -0.72 6.45
CA LYS A 84 -15.74 -0.51 5.04
C LYS A 84 -16.92 -0.25 4.09
N LYS A 85 -18.15 -0.63 4.47
CA LYS A 85 -19.37 -0.40 3.68
C LYS A 85 -20.06 0.94 3.97
N THR A 86 -19.70 1.63 5.04
CA THR A 86 -20.38 2.85 5.50
C THR A 86 -19.44 3.99 5.82
N SER A 87 -18.28 3.71 6.42
CA SER A 87 -17.25 4.69 6.69
C SER A 87 -15.83 4.11 6.73
N ILE A 88 -14.96 4.65 5.87
CA ILE A 88 -13.54 4.28 5.78
C ILE A 88 -12.80 4.64 7.08
N LYS A 89 -13.11 5.79 7.69
CA LYS A 89 -12.42 6.27 8.91
C LYS A 89 -12.61 5.31 10.09
N GLU A 90 -13.83 4.86 10.34
CA GLU A 90 -14.18 3.91 11.39
C GLU A 90 -13.57 2.54 11.10
N ALA A 91 -13.52 2.14 9.82
CA ALA A 91 -12.86 0.89 9.41
C ALA A 91 -11.36 0.91 9.73
N ILE A 92 -10.67 2.00 9.38
CA ILE A 92 -9.25 2.19 9.68
C ILE A 92 -9.04 2.16 11.20
N SER A 93 -9.83 2.90 11.97
CA SER A 93 -9.71 2.92 13.43
C SER A 93 -9.85 1.52 14.05
N CYS A 94 -10.79 0.70 13.55
CA CYS A 94 -10.93 -0.69 13.99
C CYS A 94 -9.72 -1.55 13.58
N MET A 95 -9.21 -1.41 12.35
CA MET A 95 -8.02 -2.14 11.91
C MET A 95 -6.79 -1.78 12.74
N GLU A 96 -6.62 -0.52 13.14
CA GLU A 96 -5.52 -0.10 14.01
C GLU A 96 -5.59 -0.76 15.39
N GLN A 97 -6.79 -0.88 15.98
CA GLN A 97 -6.97 -1.63 17.23
C GLN A 97 -6.60 -3.10 17.04
N ALA A 98 -7.00 -3.72 15.93
CA ALA A 98 -6.62 -5.09 15.61
C ALA A 98 -5.10 -5.25 15.43
N VAL A 99 -4.45 -4.34 14.71
CA VAL A 99 -3.00 -4.31 14.51
C VAL A 99 -2.29 -4.26 15.87
N ASN A 100 -2.65 -3.34 16.75
CA ASN A 100 -2.04 -3.22 18.08
C ASN A 100 -2.18 -4.51 18.88
N LEU A 101 -3.36 -5.14 18.87
CA LEU A 101 -3.58 -6.40 19.57
C LEU A 101 -2.79 -7.56 18.95
N PHE A 102 -2.69 -7.64 17.63
CA PHE A 102 -1.86 -8.66 16.96
C PHE A 102 -0.37 -8.47 17.26
N CYS A 103 0.12 -7.23 17.32
CA CYS A 103 1.48 -6.92 17.75
C CYS A 103 1.73 -7.39 19.19
N ASP A 104 0.82 -7.07 20.11
CA ASP A 104 0.90 -7.43 21.53
C ASP A 104 1.04 -8.94 21.76
N ILE A 105 0.44 -9.76 20.89
CA ILE A 105 0.50 -11.23 20.98
C ILE A 105 1.50 -11.86 20.01
N GLY A 106 2.37 -11.05 19.39
CA GLY A 106 3.45 -11.53 18.50
C GLY A 106 2.98 -12.04 17.13
N ARG A 107 1.76 -11.75 16.69
CA ARG A 107 1.21 -12.17 15.39
C ARG A 107 1.52 -11.14 14.30
N LEU A 108 2.80 -10.89 14.07
CA LEU A 108 3.30 -9.83 13.17
C LEU A 108 2.83 -10.01 11.71
N SER A 109 2.80 -11.25 11.21
CA SER A 109 2.22 -11.54 9.88
C SER A 109 0.76 -11.07 9.73
N MET A 110 -0.06 -11.14 10.79
CA MET A 110 -1.45 -10.64 10.74
C MET A 110 -1.48 -9.11 10.80
N ALA A 111 -0.69 -8.51 11.70
CA ALA A 111 -0.56 -7.06 11.79
C ALA A 111 -0.11 -6.44 10.45
N ALA A 112 0.88 -7.04 9.77
CA ALA A 112 1.37 -6.60 8.47
C ALA A 112 0.26 -6.56 7.40
N ARG A 113 -0.60 -7.59 7.38
CA ARG A 113 -1.73 -7.66 6.43
C ARG A 113 -2.72 -6.52 6.65
N TYR A 114 -3.07 -6.22 7.90
CA TYR A 114 -4.00 -5.12 8.20
C TYR A 114 -3.36 -3.75 7.99
N LEU A 115 -2.06 -3.58 8.27
CA LEU A 115 -1.32 -2.35 7.91
C LEU A 115 -1.36 -2.10 6.40
N LYS A 116 -1.14 -3.15 5.60
CA LYS A 116 -1.26 -3.06 4.14
C LYS A 116 -2.68 -2.66 3.71
N GLU A 117 -3.70 -3.26 4.32
CA GLU A 117 -5.10 -2.95 4.00
C GLU A 117 -5.48 -1.50 4.38
N ILE A 118 -5.00 -0.99 5.51
CA ILE A 118 -5.14 0.43 5.89
C ILE A 118 -4.47 1.32 4.83
N ALA A 119 -3.28 0.95 4.36
CA ALA A 119 -2.57 1.70 3.32
C ALA A 119 -3.35 1.74 1.99
N GLU A 120 -3.95 0.61 1.59
CA GLU A 120 -4.82 0.52 0.40
C GLU A 120 -6.10 1.38 0.55
N LEU A 121 -6.65 1.50 1.76
CA LEU A 121 -7.78 2.41 2.03
C LEU A 121 -7.37 3.88 1.87
N TYR A 122 -6.21 4.28 2.42
CA TYR A 122 -5.70 5.64 2.23
C TYR A 122 -5.33 5.94 0.77
N GLU A 123 -4.81 4.96 0.03
CA GLU A 123 -4.61 5.06 -1.43
C GLU A 123 -5.95 5.35 -2.13
N SER A 124 -7.02 4.62 -1.78
CA SER A 124 -8.34 4.82 -2.39
C SER A 124 -8.96 6.19 -2.06
N ASP A 125 -8.68 6.73 -0.87
CA ASP A 125 -9.10 8.07 -0.41
C ASP A 125 -8.18 9.19 -0.93
N GLN A 126 -7.20 8.86 -1.79
CA GLN A 126 -6.19 9.79 -2.32
C GLN A 126 -5.32 10.46 -1.24
N ASN A 127 -5.25 9.90 -0.03
CA ASN A 127 -4.36 10.35 1.02
C ASN A 127 -3.00 9.63 0.92
N ILE A 128 -2.23 10.03 -0.10
CA ILE A 128 -1.00 9.37 -0.50
C ILE A 128 0.09 9.41 0.59
N GLU A 129 0.18 10.50 1.35
CA GLU A 129 1.16 10.64 2.43
C GLU A 129 0.94 9.63 3.56
N LEU A 130 -0.31 9.46 4.01
CA LEU A 130 -0.63 8.44 5.01
C LEU A 130 -0.45 7.03 4.43
N ALA A 131 -0.88 6.79 3.19
CA ALA A 131 -0.70 5.50 2.52
C ALA A 131 0.78 5.06 2.52
N ILE A 132 1.71 5.97 2.20
CA ILE A 132 3.15 5.71 2.28
C ILE A 132 3.55 5.20 3.67
N GLY A 133 3.16 5.92 4.72
CA GLY A 133 3.54 5.56 6.10
C GLY A 133 3.06 4.18 6.53
N TYR A 134 1.85 3.77 6.14
CA TYR A 134 1.34 2.43 6.44
C TYR A 134 1.97 1.34 5.54
N PHE A 135 2.21 1.61 4.26
CA PHE A 135 2.93 0.66 3.39
C PHE A 135 4.37 0.43 3.86
N GLU A 136 5.07 1.45 4.37
CA GLU A 136 6.41 1.30 4.96
C GLU A 136 6.37 0.40 6.18
N LYS A 137 5.48 0.66 7.14
CA LYS A 137 5.31 -0.21 8.33
C LYS A 137 4.95 -1.65 7.95
N ALA A 138 4.06 -1.83 6.97
CA ALA A 138 3.70 -3.16 6.47
C ALA A 138 4.90 -3.87 5.84
N ALA A 139 5.71 -3.16 5.04
CA ALA A 139 6.91 -3.69 4.43
C ALA A 139 7.92 -4.18 5.48
N ASP A 140 8.15 -3.39 6.53
CA ASP A 140 9.07 -3.75 7.62
C ASP A 140 8.60 -5.01 8.35
N PHE A 141 7.30 -5.12 8.64
CA PHE A 141 6.76 -6.30 9.30
C PHE A 141 6.86 -7.54 8.43
N PHE A 142 6.51 -7.44 7.13
CA PHE A 142 6.67 -8.56 6.20
C PHE A 142 8.14 -8.95 6.03
N GLN A 143 9.06 -8.00 6.05
CA GLN A 143 10.49 -8.26 5.96
C GLN A 143 11.01 -9.00 7.20
N ASN A 144 10.56 -8.63 8.39
CA ASN A 144 10.91 -9.29 9.65
C ASN A 144 10.41 -10.74 9.71
N GLU A 145 9.25 -11.00 9.10
CA GLU A 145 8.65 -12.34 8.98
C GLU A 145 9.16 -13.12 7.75
N GLU A 146 10.19 -12.62 7.06
CA GLU A 146 10.78 -13.19 5.84
C GLU A 146 9.81 -13.36 4.65
N VAL A 147 8.66 -12.68 4.67
CA VAL A 147 7.65 -12.68 3.61
C VAL A 147 8.03 -11.69 2.50
N THR A 148 9.14 -12.00 1.83
CA THR A 148 9.82 -11.09 0.88
C THR A 148 8.92 -10.59 -0.26
N THR A 149 8.04 -11.44 -0.81
CA THR A 149 7.14 -11.02 -1.91
C THR A 149 6.20 -9.91 -1.46
N SER A 150 5.57 -10.05 -0.29
CA SER A 150 4.65 -9.05 0.25
C SER A 150 5.38 -7.77 0.69
N ALA A 151 6.58 -7.92 1.26
CA ALA A 151 7.44 -6.78 1.57
C ALA A 151 7.77 -5.97 0.29
N ASN A 152 8.19 -6.65 -0.78
CA ASN A 152 8.50 -6.00 -2.06
C ASN A 152 7.29 -5.32 -2.69
N GLN A 153 6.09 -5.92 -2.61
CA GLN A 153 4.86 -5.28 -3.08
C GLN A 153 4.56 -3.96 -2.33
N CYS A 154 4.74 -3.95 -1.01
CA CYS A 154 4.55 -2.75 -0.20
C CYS A 154 5.62 -1.70 -0.54
N LYS A 155 6.90 -2.09 -0.62
CA LYS A 155 8.00 -1.19 -1.02
C LYS A 155 7.77 -0.59 -2.41
N GLN A 156 7.29 -1.37 -3.38
CA GLN A 156 6.94 -0.86 -4.72
C GLN A 156 5.88 0.23 -4.65
N LYS A 157 4.83 0.06 -3.83
CA LYS A 157 3.80 1.10 -3.61
C LYS A 157 4.40 2.35 -2.98
N VAL A 158 5.25 2.21 -1.96
CA VAL A 158 5.98 3.34 -1.36
C VAL A 158 6.77 4.10 -2.41
N ALA A 159 7.54 3.40 -3.26
CA ALA A 159 8.33 4.04 -4.30
C ALA A 159 7.47 4.74 -5.37
N GLN A 160 6.35 4.13 -5.78
CA GLN A 160 5.42 4.73 -6.73
C GLN A 160 4.86 6.05 -6.20
N PHE A 161 4.40 6.05 -4.96
CA PHE A 161 3.84 7.24 -4.31
C PHE A 161 4.90 8.29 -3.99
N ALA A 162 6.08 7.88 -3.54
CA ALA A 162 7.21 8.79 -3.34
C ALA A 162 7.54 9.54 -4.64
N ALA A 163 7.59 8.84 -5.78
CA ALA A 163 7.81 9.49 -7.08
C ALA A 163 6.66 10.42 -7.49
N GLN A 164 5.41 10.06 -7.19
CA GLN A 164 4.26 10.94 -7.44
C GLN A 164 4.36 12.24 -6.65
N LEU A 165 4.82 12.17 -5.39
CA LEU A 165 5.10 13.32 -4.52
C LEU A 165 6.47 13.98 -4.81
N GLU A 166 7.12 13.63 -5.93
CA GLU A 166 8.42 14.16 -6.36
C GLU A 166 9.59 13.88 -5.41
N GLN A 167 9.42 12.93 -4.50
CA GLN A 167 10.48 12.40 -3.63
C GLN A 167 11.31 11.35 -4.40
N TYR A 168 11.90 11.76 -5.51
CA TYR A 168 12.58 10.86 -6.45
C TYR A 168 13.73 10.09 -5.80
N GLU A 169 14.55 10.72 -4.94
CA GLU A 169 15.63 10.06 -4.21
C GLU A 169 15.16 8.86 -3.39
N LYS A 170 13.99 9.00 -2.75
CA LYS A 170 13.40 7.92 -1.95
C LYS A 170 12.93 6.78 -2.85
N ALA A 171 12.23 7.10 -3.94
CA ALA A 171 11.75 6.11 -4.89
C ALA A 171 12.90 5.32 -5.55
N ILE A 172 13.97 6.01 -5.97
CA ILE A 172 15.17 5.41 -6.57
C ILE A 172 15.79 4.37 -5.63
N LYS A 173 16.09 4.78 -4.38
CA LYS A 173 16.69 3.89 -3.38
C LYS A 173 15.88 2.62 -3.18
N ILE A 174 14.55 2.75 -3.08
CA ILE A 174 13.66 1.62 -2.86
C ILE A 174 13.65 0.69 -4.09
N TYR A 175 13.53 1.21 -5.31
CA TYR A 175 13.53 0.38 -6.51
C TYR A 175 14.86 -0.35 -6.71
N GLU A 176 15.99 0.32 -6.49
CA GLU A 176 17.32 -0.29 -6.54
C GLU A 176 17.50 -1.38 -5.47
N GLU A 177 17.00 -1.15 -4.26
CA GLU A 177 17.03 -2.16 -3.19
C GLU A 177 16.22 -3.41 -3.58
N ILE A 178 15.00 -3.22 -4.11
CA ILE A 178 14.16 -4.33 -4.58
C ILE A 178 14.85 -5.06 -5.73
N ALA A 179 15.48 -4.35 -6.67
CA ALA A 179 16.23 -4.95 -7.78
C ALA A 179 17.38 -5.83 -7.27
N ARG A 180 18.22 -5.28 -6.37
CA ARG A 180 19.36 -6.00 -5.76
C ARG A 180 18.91 -7.25 -4.99
N HIS A 181 17.80 -7.17 -4.25
CA HIS A 181 17.24 -8.32 -3.55
C HIS A 181 16.62 -9.35 -4.51
N SER A 182 15.92 -8.90 -5.55
CA SER A 182 15.25 -9.79 -6.50
C SER A 182 16.23 -10.60 -7.34
N LEU A 183 17.43 -10.09 -7.61
CA LEU A 183 18.50 -10.84 -8.30
C LEU A 183 18.99 -12.06 -7.52
N LYS A 184 18.88 -12.05 -6.19
CA LYS A 184 19.23 -13.21 -5.35
C LYS A 184 18.19 -14.34 -5.45
N SER A 185 17.04 -14.10 -6.06
CA SER A 185 15.92 -15.05 -6.18
C SER A 185 15.65 -15.42 -7.64
N ASN A 186 15.73 -16.73 -7.94
CA ASN A 186 15.41 -17.25 -9.27
C ASN A 186 13.98 -16.97 -9.73
N LEU A 187 13.04 -16.77 -8.80
CA LEU A 187 11.65 -16.46 -9.09
C LEU A 187 11.43 -14.98 -9.39
N LEU A 188 12.17 -14.09 -8.71
CA LEU A 188 11.95 -12.64 -8.79
C LEU A 188 12.84 -11.95 -9.83
N LYS A 189 13.93 -12.58 -10.28
CA LYS A 189 14.90 -11.99 -11.22
C LYS A 189 14.28 -11.44 -12.51
N TYR A 190 13.18 -12.04 -13.00
CA TYR A 190 12.52 -11.57 -14.23
C TYR A 190 11.89 -10.17 -14.09
N GLY A 191 11.61 -9.71 -12.86
CA GLY A 191 11.07 -8.38 -12.57
C GLY A 191 12.14 -7.29 -12.43
N VAL A 192 13.42 -7.64 -12.36
CA VAL A 192 14.52 -6.70 -12.05
C VAL A 192 14.58 -5.54 -13.04
N LYS A 193 14.52 -5.83 -14.34
CA LYS A 193 14.51 -4.81 -15.40
C LYS A 193 13.38 -3.78 -15.23
N GLY A 194 12.23 -4.18 -14.69
CA GLY A 194 11.11 -3.27 -14.42
C GLY A 194 11.39 -2.36 -13.23
N HIS A 195 12.07 -2.86 -12.19
CA HIS A 195 12.51 -2.04 -11.06
C HIS A 195 13.60 -1.05 -11.47
N LEU A 196 14.59 -1.50 -12.26
CA LEU A 196 15.64 -0.63 -12.79
C LEU A 196 15.09 0.44 -13.73
N LEU A 197 14.12 0.08 -14.59
CA LEU A 197 13.38 1.07 -15.39
C LEU A 197 12.74 2.14 -14.52
N ASN A 198 11.98 1.74 -13.51
CA ASN A 198 11.28 2.69 -12.64
C ASN A 198 12.26 3.59 -11.86
N ALA A 199 13.39 3.04 -11.39
CA ALA A 199 14.46 3.82 -10.77
C ALA A 199 15.08 4.82 -11.76
N GLY A 200 15.39 4.37 -12.98
CA GLY A 200 15.90 5.22 -14.06
C GLY A 200 14.94 6.33 -14.46
N LEU A 201 13.63 6.08 -14.54
CA LEU A 201 12.63 7.12 -14.79
C LEU A 201 12.63 8.18 -13.69
N CYS A 202 12.80 7.78 -12.43
CA CYS A 202 12.94 8.73 -11.32
C CYS A 202 14.25 9.54 -11.41
N GLN A 203 15.36 8.93 -11.85
CA GLN A 203 16.62 9.65 -12.11
C GLN A 203 16.43 10.69 -13.23
N LEU A 204 15.78 10.31 -14.33
CA LEU A 204 15.46 11.22 -15.43
C LEU A 204 14.60 12.40 -14.97
N CYS A 205 13.62 12.19 -14.07
CA CYS A 205 12.81 13.27 -13.51
C CYS A 205 13.62 14.31 -12.73
N LYS A 206 14.81 13.97 -12.22
CA LYS A 206 15.70 14.93 -11.56
C LYS A 206 16.39 15.87 -12.55
N GLY A 207 16.52 15.47 -13.81
CA GLY A 207 17.16 16.28 -14.87
C GLY A 207 18.69 16.38 -14.74
N ASP A 208 19.32 15.47 -14.00
CA ASP A 208 20.78 15.39 -13.85
C ASP A 208 21.33 14.27 -14.76
N ILE A 209 21.93 14.68 -15.88
CA ILE A 209 22.44 13.77 -16.91
C ILE A 209 23.61 12.93 -16.39
N VAL A 210 24.47 13.51 -15.55
CA VAL A 210 25.61 12.79 -14.97
C VAL A 210 25.10 11.69 -14.05
N ALA A 211 24.07 11.96 -13.24
CA ALA A 211 23.49 10.96 -12.35
C ALA A 211 22.82 9.82 -13.11
N ILE A 212 22.04 10.08 -14.18
CA ILE A 212 21.41 8.99 -14.96
C ILE A 212 22.45 8.16 -15.71
N THR A 213 23.48 8.76 -16.30
CA THR A 213 24.54 8.02 -17.00
C THR A 213 25.27 7.10 -16.03
N LYS A 214 25.64 7.61 -14.86
CA LYS A 214 26.24 6.79 -13.80
C LYS A 214 25.30 5.68 -13.31
N ALA A 215 24.02 5.98 -13.11
CA ALA A 215 23.04 4.98 -12.69
C ALA A 215 22.88 3.87 -13.75
N LEU A 216 22.91 4.22 -15.03
CA LEU A 216 22.86 3.23 -16.12
C LEU A 216 24.07 2.30 -16.13
N GLU A 217 25.27 2.81 -15.87
CA GLU A 217 26.47 1.98 -15.69
C GLU A 217 26.29 1.03 -14.50
N GLU A 218 25.89 1.57 -13.34
CA GLU A 218 25.66 0.77 -12.12
C GLU A 218 24.57 -0.31 -12.32
N TYR A 219 23.54 -0.03 -13.10
CA TYR A 219 22.46 -0.99 -13.41
C TYR A 219 22.94 -2.12 -14.33
N GLN A 220 23.79 -1.80 -15.31
CA GLN A 220 24.40 -2.77 -16.22
C GLN A 220 25.42 -3.66 -15.50
N ASP A 221 26.19 -3.10 -14.57
CA ASP A 221 27.09 -3.86 -13.71
C ASP A 221 26.33 -4.78 -12.75
N LEU A 222 25.18 -4.32 -12.24
CA LEU A 222 24.33 -5.09 -11.34
C LEU A 222 23.65 -6.27 -12.04
N ASP A 223 23.14 -6.08 -13.26
CA ASP A 223 22.57 -7.13 -14.10
C ASP A 223 23.09 -6.99 -15.54
N PRO A 224 24.11 -7.79 -15.95
CA PRO A 224 24.68 -7.70 -17.30
C PRO A 224 23.65 -7.93 -18.42
N THR A 225 22.54 -8.60 -18.14
CA THR A 225 21.47 -8.82 -19.13
C THR A 225 20.65 -7.55 -19.38
N PHE A 226 20.67 -6.59 -18.45
CA PHE A 226 19.93 -5.33 -18.55
C PHE A 226 20.36 -4.52 -19.78
N SER A 227 21.64 -4.53 -20.13
CA SER A 227 22.19 -3.85 -21.32
C SER A 227 21.45 -4.19 -22.62
N GLY A 228 20.98 -5.44 -22.76
CA GLY A 228 20.25 -5.93 -23.93
C GLY A 228 18.73 -5.67 -23.89
N THR A 229 18.23 -5.03 -22.84
CA THR A 229 16.79 -4.83 -22.63
C THR A 229 16.29 -3.55 -23.30
N ARG A 230 14.99 -3.52 -23.61
CA ARG A 230 14.32 -2.31 -24.12
C ARG A 230 14.27 -1.22 -23.07
N GLU A 231 14.17 -1.63 -21.81
CA GLU A 231 14.16 -0.78 -20.63
C GLU A 231 15.46 0.02 -20.48
N CYS A 232 16.62 -0.62 -20.65
CA CYS A 232 17.92 0.07 -20.64
C CYS A 232 18.06 1.02 -21.84
N ARG A 233 17.67 0.55 -23.04
CA ARG A 233 17.72 1.37 -24.26
C ARG A 233 16.87 2.64 -24.11
N LEU A 234 15.63 2.49 -23.64
CA LEU A 234 14.72 3.62 -23.40
C LEU A 234 15.37 4.68 -22.51
N LEU A 235 15.97 4.27 -21.39
CA LEU A 235 16.60 5.20 -20.46
C LEU A 235 17.81 5.92 -21.08
N ALA A 236 18.65 5.19 -21.81
CA ALA A 236 19.82 5.75 -22.48
C ALA A 236 19.44 6.74 -23.60
N ASP A 237 18.45 6.36 -24.43
CA ASP A 237 17.99 7.18 -25.55
C ASP A 237 17.28 8.45 -25.05
N ILE A 238 16.50 8.36 -23.96
CA ILE A 238 15.93 9.54 -23.30
C ILE A 238 17.03 10.41 -22.69
N ALA A 239 18.01 9.83 -22.00
CA ALA A 239 19.12 10.62 -21.42
C ALA A 239 19.88 11.39 -22.52
N SER A 240 20.13 10.76 -23.67
CA SER A 240 20.73 11.40 -24.85
C SER A 240 19.83 12.50 -25.43
N ALA A 241 18.50 12.29 -25.50
CA ALA A 241 17.58 13.35 -25.94
C ALA A 241 17.55 14.56 -24.98
N ILE A 242 17.73 14.33 -23.68
CA ILE A 242 17.83 15.41 -22.68
C ILE A 242 19.16 16.16 -22.83
N ASP A 243 20.26 15.46 -23.13
CA ASP A 243 21.60 16.05 -23.34
C ASP A 243 21.68 16.91 -24.60
N GLU A 244 20.98 16.47 -25.65
CA GLU A 244 20.87 17.17 -26.93
C GLU A 244 19.75 18.23 -26.95
N GLU A 245 19.02 18.38 -25.84
CA GLU A 245 17.85 19.25 -25.71
C GLU A 245 16.75 19.01 -26.78
N ASP A 246 16.67 17.80 -27.32
CA ASP A 246 15.80 17.44 -28.44
C ASP A 246 14.47 16.83 -27.97
N VAL A 247 13.43 17.68 -27.89
CA VAL A 247 12.06 17.29 -27.54
C VAL A 247 11.42 16.35 -28.57
N THR A 248 11.83 16.42 -29.84
CA THR A 248 11.32 15.57 -30.91
C THR A 248 11.85 14.15 -30.74
N LYS A 249 13.17 14.00 -30.59
CA LYS A 249 13.83 12.73 -30.30
C LYS A 249 13.27 12.09 -29.03
N PHE A 250 13.08 12.87 -27.95
CA PHE A 250 12.42 12.39 -26.74
C PHE A 250 11.05 11.77 -27.05
N THR A 251 10.23 12.48 -27.83
CA THR A 251 8.86 12.06 -28.14
C THR A 251 8.83 10.80 -29.01
N ASP A 252 9.74 10.70 -29.97
CA ASP A 252 9.86 9.53 -30.85
C ASP A 252 10.31 8.30 -30.09
N VAL A 253 11.31 8.42 -29.20
CA VAL A 253 11.79 7.33 -28.34
C VAL A 253 10.68 6.80 -27.44
N VAL A 254 9.92 7.68 -26.78
CA VAL A 254 8.79 7.28 -25.92
C VAL A 254 7.71 6.58 -26.73
N LYS A 255 7.38 7.08 -27.93
CA LYS A 255 6.36 6.50 -28.81
C LYS A 255 6.79 5.12 -29.34
N GLU A 256 8.06 4.95 -29.71
CA GLU A 256 8.59 3.66 -30.12
C GLU A 256 8.46 2.64 -29.00
N PHE A 257 8.88 3.00 -27.78
CA PHE A 257 8.77 2.12 -26.64
C PHE A 257 7.31 1.73 -26.32
N ASP A 258 6.41 2.70 -26.26
CA ASP A 258 4.98 2.49 -25.96
C ASP A 258 4.30 1.57 -26.98
N SER A 259 4.68 1.67 -28.26
CA SER A 259 4.15 0.81 -29.33
C SER A 259 4.47 -0.68 -29.12
N MET A 260 5.58 -0.98 -28.43
CA MET A 260 6.02 -2.35 -28.18
C MET A 260 5.74 -2.82 -26.76
N THR A 261 5.67 -1.90 -25.81
CA THR A 261 5.46 -2.16 -24.38
C THR A 261 4.61 -1.02 -23.83
N PRO A 262 3.28 -1.20 -23.78
CA PRO A 262 2.36 -0.15 -23.35
C PRO A 262 2.73 0.43 -22.00
N LEU A 263 2.84 1.76 -21.94
CA LEU A 263 3.15 2.50 -20.74
C LEU A 263 1.93 2.54 -19.82
N ASP A 264 2.15 2.17 -18.56
CA ASP A 264 1.13 2.38 -17.54
C ASP A 264 1.02 3.88 -17.16
N PRO A 265 -0.10 4.31 -16.56
CA PRO A 265 -0.33 5.71 -16.23
C PRO A 265 0.79 6.36 -15.40
N TRP A 266 1.42 5.61 -14.50
CA TRP A 266 2.47 6.13 -13.63
C TRP A 266 3.73 6.48 -14.43
N LYS A 267 4.17 5.59 -15.35
CA LYS A 267 5.30 5.87 -16.24
C LYS A 267 5.01 7.05 -17.16
N THR A 268 3.80 7.10 -17.71
CA THR A 268 3.36 8.21 -18.57
C THR A 268 3.44 9.55 -17.83
N THR A 269 2.96 9.62 -16.58
CA THR A 269 3.08 10.83 -15.75
C THR A 269 4.53 11.27 -15.56
N LEU A 270 5.44 10.34 -15.23
CA LEU A 270 6.85 10.67 -15.04
C LEU A 270 7.52 11.16 -16.34
N LEU A 271 7.27 10.47 -17.46
CA LEU A 271 7.80 10.86 -18.76
C LEU A 271 7.27 12.23 -19.21
N LEU A 272 6.01 12.54 -18.93
CA LEU A 272 5.46 13.87 -19.18
C LEU A 272 6.18 14.93 -18.34
N ARG A 273 6.46 14.68 -17.05
CA ARG A 273 7.24 15.61 -16.22
C ARG A 273 8.64 15.85 -16.78
N VAL A 274 9.31 14.81 -17.29
CA VAL A 274 10.62 14.95 -17.96
C VAL A 274 10.49 15.82 -19.22
N LYS A 275 9.50 15.54 -20.07
CA LYS A 275 9.25 16.28 -21.31
C LYS A 275 8.99 17.77 -21.06
N GLU A 276 8.16 18.10 -20.06
CA GLU A 276 7.84 19.49 -19.76
C GLU A 276 9.06 20.25 -19.21
N LYS A 277 9.93 19.58 -18.43
CA LYS A 277 11.22 20.17 -18.02
C LYS A 277 12.16 20.40 -19.21
N LEU A 278 12.18 19.48 -20.17
CA LEU A 278 13.02 19.61 -21.37
C LEU A 278 12.57 20.80 -22.24
N LYS A 279 11.27 20.91 -22.53
CA LYS A 279 10.71 22.05 -23.27
C LYS A 279 10.99 23.40 -22.60
N ALA A 280 10.93 23.43 -21.27
CA ALA A 280 11.19 24.67 -20.53
C ALA A 280 12.62 25.17 -20.76
N LYS A 281 13.61 24.27 -20.88
CA LYS A 281 15.00 24.62 -21.20
C LYS A 281 15.16 25.11 -22.63
N GLU A 282 14.58 24.39 -23.60
CA GLU A 282 14.63 24.75 -25.02
C GLU A 282 14.08 26.18 -25.26
N MET A 283 12.97 26.54 -24.59
CA MET A 283 12.41 27.89 -24.66
C MET A 283 13.29 28.97 -24.01
N GLU A 284 13.96 28.64 -22.89
CA GLU A 284 14.88 29.58 -22.24
C GLU A 284 16.11 29.88 -23.12
N GLU A 285 16.61 28.91 -23.89
CA GLU A 285 17.71 29.13 -24.84
C GLU A 285 17.26 29.95 -26.05
N ASP A 286 16.09 29.65 -26.63
CA ASP A 286 15.54 30.40 -27.77
C ASP A 286 15.28 31.89 -27.44
N ASP A 287 14.81 32.21 -26.23
CA ASP A 287 14.58 33.59 -25.77
C ASP A 287 15.90 34.37 -25.52
N LEU A 288 17.03 33.68 -25.39
CA LEU A 288 18.36 34.27 -25.14
C LEU A 288 19.21 34.46 -26.42
N THR A 289 18.78 33.92 -27.56
CA THR A 289 19.46 34.00 -28.87
C THR A 289 18.84 35.01 -29.83
#